data_AF-A0A838PET6-F1
#
_entry.id   AF-A0A838PET6-F1
#
_cell.length_a   1.000
_cell.length_b   1.000
_cell.length_c   1.000
_cell.angle_alpha   90.00
_cell.angle_beta   90.00
_cell.angle_gamma   90.00
#
_symmetry.space_group_name_H-M   'P 1'
#
loop_
_entity.id
_entity.type
_entity.pdbx_description
1 polymer ?
#
loop_
_entity_poly.entity_id
_entity_poly.type
_entity_poly.pdbx_seq_one_letter_code
_entity_poly.pdbx_strand_id
1 'polypeptide(L)'
;MSDERSGFVPVDTGLVLQTLVERMFGLVEGRRDDPPAEPVATLLTATNPRLTEAEPPLEADLRHAGYLARVVEVELFEPARRPAAWIPDMLTERFASTATWDDAVAALCAELARSEPLGKPSPDDLAARSWQVPGPGGHVRHFLARRTIEDYLSGVEAPPVDDPAELKRPWLYGFFVRACEESLAAGAALGGEE
;
A
#
# COMPACT_ATOMS: atom_id res chain seq x y z
N MET A 1 -35.02 -2.92 -27.74
CA MET A 1 -35.08 -4.38 -27.62
C MET A 1 -33.86 -4.80 -26.82
N SER A 2 -34.03 -4.89 -25.50
CA SER A 2 -33.02 -5.32 -24.54
C SER A 2 -32.87 -6.84 -24.62
N ASP A 3 -31.64 -7.30 -24.78
CA ASP A 3 -31.31 -8.73 -24.82
C ASP A 3 -31.35 -9.30 -23.40
N GLU A 4 -32.51 -9.84 -23.00
CA GLU A 4 -32.77 -10.52 -21.72
C GLU A 4 -32.05 -11.88 -21.58
N ARG A 5 -30.85 -12.05 -22.15
CA ARG A 5 -30.13 -13.34 -22.21
C ARG A 5 -28.89 -13.45 -21.34
N SER A 6 -28.67 -12.46 -20.50
CA SER A 6 -27.63 -12.51 -19.49
C SER A 6 -28.35 -12.38 -18.15
N GLY A 7 -28.56 -13.49 -17.44
CA GLY A 7 -29.12 -13.50 -16.07
C GLY A 7 -28.22 -12.79 -15.03
N PHE A 8 -27.32 -11.91 -15.48
CA PHE A 8 -26.50 -11.05 -14.67
C PHE A 8 -27.28 -9.78 -14.34
N VAL A 9 -27.36 -9.49 -13.05
CA VAL A 9 -27.84 -8.20 -12.56
C VAL A 9 -26.84 -7.14 -13.03
N PRO A 10 -27.27 -6.07 -13.72
CA PRO A 10 -26.37 -4.97 -14.07
C PRO A 10 -25.90 -4.32 -12.77
N VAL A 11 -24.59 -4.40 -12.52
CA VAL A 11 -23.97 -3.77 -11.36
C VAL A 11 -23.36 -2.44 -11.79
N ASP A 12 -23.75 -1.36 -11.11
CA ASP A 12 -23.05 -0.10 -11.21
C ASP A 12 -21.68 -0.24 -10.54
N THR A 13 -20.67 -0.53 -11.35
CA THR A 13 -19.29 -0.68 -10.89
C THR A 13 -18.75 0.57 -10.20
N GLY A 14 -19.25 1.77 -10.54
CA GLY A 14 -18.88 3.02 -9.88
C GLY A 14 -19.42 3.08 -8.47
N LEU A 15 -20.69 2.74 -8.28
CA LEU A 15 -21.32 2.70 -6.95
C LEU A 15 -20.71 1.62 -6.05
N VAL A 16 -20.37 0.45 -6.60
CA VAL A 16 -19.70 -0.61 -5.84
C VAL A 16 -18.30 -0.18 -5.41
N LEU A 17 -17.53 0.43 -6.32
CA LEU A 17 -16.22 0.97 -6.00
C LEU A 17 -16.31 2.06 -4.92
N GLN A 18 -17.24 2.99 -5.04
CA GLN A 18 -17.43 4.05 -4.05
C GLN A 18 -17.80 3.48 -2.68
N THR A 19 -18.77 2.57 -2.62
CA THR A 19 -19.19 1.93 -1.35
C THR A 19 -18.03 1.16 -0.71
N LEU A 20 -17.24 0.46 -1.52
CA LEU A 20 -16.10 -0.32 -1.04
C LEU A 20 -14.97 0.57 -0.53
N VAL A 21 -14.63 1.61 -1.28
CA VAL A 21 -13.56 2.56 -0.92
C VAL A 21 -13.92 3.31 0.34
N GLU A 22 -15.15 3.83 0.47
CA GLU A 22 -15.59 4.53 1.69
C GLU A 22 -15.59 3.61 2.91
N ARG A 23 -16.00 2.35 2.75
CA ARG A 23 -15.92 1.36 3.83
C ARG A 23 -14.48 1.11 4.26
N MET A 24 -13.57 0.89 3.30
CA MET A 24 -12.16 0.66 3.60
C MET A 24 -11.53 1.88 4.25
N PHE A 25 -11.81 3.07 3.72
CA PHE A 25 -11.35 4.34 4.28
C PHE A 25 -11.79 4.51 5.73
N GLY A 26 -13.08 4.28 6.05
CA GLY A 26 -13.56 4.34 7.43
C GLY A 26 -12.89 3.34 8.38
N LEU A 27 -12.51 2.15 7.89
CA LEU A 27 -11.76 1.17 8.68
C LEU A 27 -10.30 1.56 8.89
N VAL A 28 -9.67 2.22 7.90
CA VAL A 28 -8.32 2.78 8.04
C VAL A 28 -8.34 3.90 9.08
N GLU A 29 -9.25 4.86 8.95
CA GLU A 29 -9.35 5.99 9.89
C GLU A 29 -9.68 5.53 11.32
N GLY A 30 -10.53 4.51 11.46
CA GLY A 30 -10.85 3.92 12.76
C GLY A 30 -9.68 3.27 13.49
N ARG A 31 -8.52 3.11 12.82
CA ARG A 31 -7.29 2.49 13.34
C ARG A 31 -6.10 3.44 13.31
N ARG A 32 -6.30 4.70 12.94
CA ARG A 32 -5.21 5.65 12.72
C ARG A 32 -4.32 5.84 13.95
N ASP A 33 -4.90 5.70 15.14
CA ASP A 33 -4.21 5.83 16.43
C ASP A 33 -3.60 4.50 16.94
N ASP A 34 -3.79 3.39 16.23
CA ASP A 34 -3.19 2.09 16.59
C ASP A 34 -1.74 2.06 16.09
N PRO A 35 -0.73 2.11 16.98
CA PRO A 35 0.65 2.11 16.54
C PRO A 35 1.04 0.71 16.02
N PRO A 36 1.76 0.62 14.88
CA PRO A 36 2.37 -0.63 14.47
C PRO A 36 3.46 -1.05 15.45
N ALA A 37 3.75 -2.36 15.52
CA ALA A 37 4.84 -2.87 16.36
C ALA A 37 6.22 -2.49 15.78
N GLU A 38 7.25 -2.50 16.62
CA GLU A 38 8.63 -2.44 16.12
C GLU A 38 9.02 -3.75 15.42
N PRO A 39 9.85 -3.71 14.34
CA PRO A 39 10.57 -2.53 13.80
C PRO A 39 9.75 -1.70 12.79
N VAL A 40 8.50 -2.09 12.51
CA VAL A 40 7.65 -1.44 11.50
C VAL A 40 7.35 0.01 11.84
N ALA A 41 7.10 0.32 13.12
CA ALA A 41 6.91 1.71 13.56
C ALA A 41 8.05 2.62 13.10
N THR A 42 9.31 2.22 13.34
CA THR A 42 10.49 2.96 12.87
C THR A 42 10.51 3.19 11.36
N LEU A 43 10.07 2.22 10.55
CA LEU A 43 10.06 2.33 9.08
C LEU A 43 9.05 3.37 8.57
N LEU A 44 7.99 3.63 9.32
CA LEU A 44 6.89 4.51 8.92
C LEU A 44 7.04 5.95 9.44
N THR A 45 7.98 6.23 10.35
CA THR A 45 8.12 7.57 10.94
C THR A 45 8.78 8.59 10.01
N ALA A 46 8.50 9.88 10.25
CA ALA A 46 9.13 11.02 9.58
C ALA A 46 10.67 11.05 9.77
N THR A 47 11.15 10.47 10.86
CA THR A 47 12.57 10.44 11.24
C THR A 47 13.27 9.14 10.86
N ASN A 48 12.66 8.32 9.99
CA ASN A 48 13.26 7.07 9.55
C ASN A 48 14.69 7.33 9.02
N PRO A 49 15.74 6.90 9.74
CA PRO A 49 17.13 7.25 9.40
C PRO A 49 17.61 6.53 8.12
N ARG A 50 16.80 5.61 7.60
CA ARG A 50 17.08 4.83 6.38
C ARG A 50 16.64 5.56 5.12
N LEU A 51 15.88 6.65 5.26
CA LEU A 51 15.53 7.56 4.18
C LEU A 51 16.55 8.70 4.16
N THR A 52 16.92 9.15 2.97
CA THR A 52 18.08 10.05 2.75
C THR A 52 17.87 11.45 3.30
N GLU A 53 16.62 11.83 3.63
CA GLU A 53 16.25 13.14 4.17
C GLU A 53 15.12 12.97 5.21
N ALA A 54 15.05 13.89 6.18
CA ALA A 54 13.93 13.93 7.11
C ALA A 54 12.67 14.32 6.35
N GLU A 55 11.69 13.42 6.32
CA GLU A 55 10.45 13.63 5.58
C GLU A 55 9.45 14.47 6.40
N PRO A 56 8.59 15.26 5.73
CA PRO A 56 7.52 16.00 6.40
C PRO A 56 6.60 15.08 7.21
N PRO A 57 6.01 15.55 8.34
CA PRO A 57 5.04 14.77 9.12
C PRO A 57 3.86 14.25 8.29
N LEU A 58 3.41 15.01 7.30
CA LEU A 58 2.33 14.59 6.39
C LEU A 58 2.67 13.28 5.66
N GLU A 59 3.93 13.10 5.26
CA GLU A 59 4.36 11.90 4.55
C GLU A 59 4.39 10.69 5.48
N ALA A 60 4.73 10.88 6.76
CA ALA A 60 4.67 9.81 7.77
C ALA A 60 3.23 9.35 8.03
N ASP A 61 2.29 10.28 8.13
CA ASP A 61 0.86 9.96 8.26
C ASP A 61 0.33 9.18 7.04
N LEU A 62 0.73 9.59 5.82
CA LEU A 62 0.37 8.88 4.60
C LEU A 62 1.00 7.48 4.54
N ARG A 63 2.27 7.34 4.95
CA ARG A 63 2.92 6.02 5.11
C ARG A 63 2.12 5.16 6.09
N HIS A 64 1.70 5.69 7.22
CA HIS A 64 0.89 4.93 8.17
C HIS A 64 -0.48 4.52 7.57
N ALA A 65 -1.17 5.43 6.89
CA ALA A 65 -2.44 5.14 6.25
C ALA A 65 -2.33 4.07 5.16
N GLY A 66 -1.25 4.07 4.37
CA GLY A 66 -0.99 3.03 3.38
C GLY A 66 -0.72 1.66 3.99
N TYR A 67 0.00 1.62 5.11
CA TYR A 67 0.22 0.40 5.89
C TYR A 67 -1.11 -0.17 6.40
N LEU A 68 -1.94 0.67 7.04
CA LEU A 68 -3.26 0.28 7.54
C LEU A 68 -4.22 -0.14 6.42
N ALA A 69 -4.13 0.47 5.24
CA ALA A 69 -4.92 0.05 4.08
C ALA A 69 -4.64 -1.42 3.71
N ARG A 70 -3.37 -1.83 3.74
CA ARG A 70 -3.02 -3.24 3.49
C ARG A 70 -3.54 -4.16 4.61
N VAL A 71 -3.48 -3.74 5.87
CA VAL A 71 -4.08 -4.49 7.00
C VAL A 71 -5.59 -4.70 6.76
N VAL A 72 -6.32 -3.65 6.41
CA VAL A 72 -7.74 -3.70 6.08
C VAL A 72 -8.01 -4.63 4.89
N GLU A 73 -7.14 -4.62 3.87
CA GLU A 73 -7.28 -5.53 2.73
C GLU A 73 -7.23 -7.00 3.16
N VAL A 74 -6.25 -7.38 3.98
CA VAL A 74 -6.05 -8.77 4.46
C VAL A 74 -7.26 -9.26 5.24
N GLU A 75 -7.88 -8.40 6.03
CA GLU A 75 -9.07 -8.74 6.81
C GLU A 75 -10.29 -8.96 5.92
N LEU A 76 -10.53 -8.04 4.98
CA LEU A 76 -11.76 -7.99 4.18
C LEU A 76 -11.75 -8.93 2.97
N PHE A 77 -10.59 -9.19 2.37
CA PHE A 77 -10.50 -9.89 1.10
C PHE A 77 -9.67 -11.16 1.22
N GLU A 78 -10.29 -12.30 0.96
CA GLU A 78 -9.61 -13.60 0.95
C GLU A 78 -8.35 -13.62 0.06
N PRO A 79 -8.35 -13.06 -1.17
CA PRO A 79 -7.13 -13.01 -1.98
C PRO A 79 -5.98 -12.25 -1.31
N ALA A 80 -6.26 -11.23 -0.50
CA ALA A 80 -5.23 -10.42 0.15
C ALA A 80 -4.43 -11.18 1.21
N ARG A 81 -4.98 -12.27 1.76
CA ARG A 81 -4.31 -13.11 2.76
C ARG A 81 -3.12 -13.90 2.21
N ARG A 82 -2.94 -13.90 0.89
CA ARG A 82 -1.78 -14.49 0.23
C ARG A 82 -0.71 -13.41 0.04
N PRO A 83 0.51 -13.59 0.58
CA PRO A 83 1.62 -12.71 0.29
C PRO A 83 1.92 -12.68 -1.21
N ALA A 84 2.48 -11.57 -1.70
CA ALA A 84 2.91 -11.48 -3.08
C ALA A 84 4.20 -12.29 -3.28
N ALA A 85 4.14 -13.32 -4.13
CA ALA A 85 5.22 -14.31 -4.27
C ALA A 85 6.56 -13.73 -4.75
N TRP A 86 6.56 -12.56 -5.36
CA TRP A 86 7.77 -11.89 -5.87
C TRP A 86 8.51 -11.05 -4.82
N ILE A 87 7.90 -10.75 -3.68
CA ILE A 87 8.52 -9.91 -2.65
C ILE A 87 9.73 -10.59 -1.99
N PRO A 88 9.69 -11.87 -1.59
CA PRO A 88 10.84 -12.53 -0.96
C PRO A 88 12.11 -12.45 -1.80
N ASP A 89 12.03 -12.77 -3.09
CA ASP A 89 13.19 -12.75 -3.99
C ASP A 89 13.79 -11.33 -4.11
N MET A 90 12.94 -10.31 -4.28
CA MET A 90 13.39 -8.92 -4.34
C MET A 90 14.02 -8.45 -3.02
N LEU A 91 13.48 -8.89 -1.87
CA LEU A 91 14.08 -8.58 -0.57
C LEU A 91 15.43 -9.27 -0.40
N THR A 92 15.59 -10.52 -0.85
CA THR A 92 16.87 -11.23 -0.83
C THR A 92 17.92 -10.51 -1.69
N GLU A 93 17.54 -10.07 -2.90
CA GLU A 93 18.42 -9.26 -3.76
C GLU A 93 18.84 -7.95 -3.09
N ARG A 94 17.89 -7.27 -2.43
CA ARG A 94 18.17 -6.02 -1.71
C ARG A 94 19.05 -6.26 -0.50
N PHE A 95 18.79 -7.31 0.27
CA PHE A 95 19.59 -7.70 1.42
C PHE A 95 21.05 -7.99 1.06
N ALA A 96 21.32 -8.57 -0.12
CA ALA A 96 22.68 -8.76 -0.60
C ALA A 96 23.48 -7.44 -0.78
N SER A 97 22.78 -6.31 -0.87
CA SER A 97 23.35 -4.97 -1.02
C SER A 97 23.22 -4.07 0.22
N THR A 98 22.58 -4.55 1.30
CA THR A 98 22.37 -3.77 2.54
C THR A 98 22.99 -4.44 3.76
N ALA A 99 23.13 -3.71 4.86
CA ALA A 99 23.70 -4.23 6.10
C ALA A 99 22.68 -5.00 6.96
N THR A 100 21.39 -4.65 6.85
CA THR A 100 20.31 -5.25 7.65
C THR A 100 19.05 -5.50 6.82
N TRP A 101 18.16 -6.37 7.34
CA TRP A 101 16.85 -6.64 6.73
C TRP A 101 15.96 -5.40 6.73
N ASP A 102 15.97 -4.61 7.79
CA ASP A 102 15.19 -3.37 7.84
C ASP A 102 15.63 -2.38 6.75
N ASP A 103 16.94 -2.30 6.47
CA ASP A 103 17.46 -1.46 5.39
C ASP A 103 17.06 -2.00 4.02
N ALA A 104 17.04 -3.33 3.85
CA ALA A 104 16.57 -3.97 2.62
C ALA A 104 15.08 -3.66 2.37
N VAL A 105 14.25 -3.76 3.41
CA VAL A 105 12.82 -3.43 3.36
C VAL A 105 12.62 -1.95 3.03
N ALA A 106 13.28 -1.04 3.76
CA ALA A 106 13.17 0.39 3.50
C ALA A 106 13.56 0.75 2.06
N ALA A 107 14.70 0.23 1.58
CA ALA A 107 15.19 0.48 0.23
C ALA A 107 14.23 -0.07 -0.83
N LEU A 108 13.73 -1.30 -0.66
CA LEU A 108 12.77 -1.90 -1.58
C LEU A 108 11.46 -1.12 -1.62
N CYS A 109 10.88 -0.79 -0.46
CA CYS A 109 9.63 -0.05 -0.39
C CYS A 109 9.76 1.33 -1.04
N ALA A 110 10.88 2.04 -0.82
CA ALA A 110 11.15 3.32 -1.46
C ALA A 110 11.29 3.19 -2.99
N GLU A 111 11.98 2.17 -3.47
CA GLU A 111 12.11 1.88 -4.91
C GLU A 111 10.75 1.58 -5.55
N LEU A 112 10.00 0.64 -4.98
CA LEU A 112 8.68 0.24 -5.48
C LEU A 112 7.74 1.44 -5.50
N ALA A 113 7.66 2.17 -4.37
CA ALA A 113 6.84 3.36 -4.25
C ALA A 113 7.21 4.39 -5.29
N ARG A 114 8.50 4.63 -5.59
CA ARG A 114 8.97 5.60 -6.60
C ARG A 114 8.68 5.15 -8.04
N SER A 115 8.83 3.86 -8.32
CA SER A 115 8.65 3.31 -9.67
C SER A 115 7.18 3.22 -10.11
N GLU A 116 6.23 3.18 -9.17
CA GLU A 116 4.83 2.96 -9.49
C GLU A 116 4.28 4.07 -10.42
N PRO A 117 3.36 3.79 -11.34
CA PRO A 117 2.63 4.85 -12.02
C PRO A 117 1.70 5.62 -11.06
N LEU A 118 1.74 6.96 -11.10
CA LEU A 118 0.81 7.78 -10.30
C LEU A 118 -0.64 7.64 -10.79
N GLY A 119 -0.81 7.58 -12.12
CA GLY A 119 -2.10 7.39 -12.79
C GLY A 119 -2.52 5.93 -13.01
N LYS A 120 -3.42 5.72 -13.98
CA LYS A 120 -3.84 4.38 -14.40
C LYS A 120 -2.72 3.71 -15.23
N PRO A 121 -2.14 2.58 -14.79
CA PRO A 121 -1.13 1.87 -15.54
C PRO A 121 -1.72 1.16 -16.76
N SER A 122 -0.85 0.82 -17.71
CA SER A 122 -1.16 -0.18 -18.74
C SER A 122 -1.32 -1.56 -18.08
N PRO A 123 -2.16 -2.48 -18.61
CA PRO A 123 -2.26 -3.85 -18.11
C PRO A 123 -0.91 -4.59 -18.06
N ASP A 124 0.01 -4.25 -18.96
CA ASP A 124 1.33 -4.88 -19.09
C ASP A 124 2.45 -4.11 -18.39
N ASP A 125 2.11 -3.07 -17.61
CA ASP A 125 3.09 -2.25 -16.92
C ASP A 125 3.67 -2.99 -15.69
N LEU A 126 4.89 -3.51 -15.85
CA LEU A 126 5.58 -4.23 -14.80
C LEU A 126 5.94 -3.35 -13.59
N ALA A 127 5.98 -2.02 -13.76
CA ALA A 127 6.22 -1.07 -12.67
C ALA A 127 4.99 -0.86 -11.78
N ALA A 128 3.80 -1.26 -12.20
CA ALA A 128 2.57 -1.21 -11.41
C ALA A 128 2.51 -2.34 -10.36
N ARG A 129 3.49 -2.37 -9.47
CA ARG A 129 3.69 -3.43 -8.47
C ARG A 129 2.54 -3.48 -7.46
N SER A 130 1.94 -2.35 -7.12
CA SER A 130 0.77 -2.33 -6.25
C SER A 130 -0.43 -3.05 -6.86
N TRP A 131 -0.50 -3.20 -8.19
CA TRP A 131 -1.57 -3.93 -8.88
C TRP A 131 -1.33 -5.44 -8.89
N GLN A 132 -0.08 -5.86 -8.74
CA GLN A 132 0.33 -7.26 -8.72
C GLN A 132 0.24 -7.88 -7.31
N VAL A 133 -0.02 -7.08 -6.28
CA VAL A 133 -0.27 -7.57 -4.92
C VAL A 133 -1.69 -8.17 -4.84
N PRO A 134 -1.86 -9.43 -4.39
CA PRO A 134 -3.18 -10.05 -4.23
C PRO A 134 -4.13 -9.21 -3.36
N GLY A 135 -5.41 -9.09 -3.73
CA GLY A 135 -6.39 -8.32 -2.96
C GLY A 135 -7.53 -7.74 -3.81
N PRO A 136 -8.09 -6.57 -3.45
CA PRO A 136 -9.24 -5.97 -4.13
C PRO A 136 -8.93 -5.38 -5.51
N GLY A 137 -7.64 -5.32 -5.88
CA GLY A 137 -7.17 -4.81 -7.17
C GLY A 137 -6.67 -3.37 -7.10
N GLY A 138 -5.80 -3.00 -8.05
CA GLY A 138 -5.13 -1.70 -8.06
C GLY A 138 -6.05 -0.49 -8.24
N HIS A 139 -7.24 -0.67 -8.83
CA HIS A 139 -8.25 0.39 -8.90
C HIS A 139 -8.76 0.80 -7.51
N VAL A 140 -9.06 -0.18 -6.65
CA VAL A 140 -9.53 0.09 -5.27
C VAL A 140 -8.43 0.80 -4.49
N ARG A 141 -7.18 0.34 -4.61
CA ARG A 141 -6.00 0.98 -3.98
C ARG A 141 -5.80 2.41 -4.46
N HIS A 142 -5.94 2.65 -5.76
CA HIS A 142 -5.82 4.00 -6.31
C HIS A 142 -6.89 4.94 -5.74
N PHE A 143 -8.15 4.53 -5.72
CA PHE A 143 -9.24 5.36 -5.18
C PHE A 143 -9.14 5.53 -3.66
N LEU A 144 -8.71 4.50 -2.93
CA LEU A 144 -8.45 4.60 -1.50
C LEU A 144 -7.32 5.59 -1.20
N ALA A 145 -6.17 5.46 -1.86
CA ALA A 145 -5.06 6.39 -1.71
C ALA A 145 -5.48 7.84 -2.03
N ARG A 146 -6.27 8.04 -3.10
CA ARG A 146 -6.82 9.35 -3.45
C ARG A 146 -7.75 9.90 -2.37
N ARG A 147 -8.72 9.11 -1.90
CA ARG A 147 -9.66 9.53 -0.84
C ARG A 147 -8.92 9.87 0.45
N THR A 148 -7.91 9.09 0.80
CA THR A 148 -7.00 9.34 1.93
C THR A 148 -6.30 10.68 1.73
N ILE A 149 -5.58 10.88 0.62
CA ILE A 149 -4.87 12.14 0.33
C ILE A 149 -5.82 13.36 0.34
N GLU A 150 -7.02 13.24 -0.25
CA GLU A 150 -8.04 14.28 -0.25
C GLU A 150 -8.50 14.64 1.18
N ASP A 151 -8.65 13.64 2.06
CA ASP A 151 -8.95 13.86 3.48
C ASP A 151 -7.84 14.63 4.20
N TYR A 152 -6.60 14.16 4.03
CA TYR A 152 -5.41 14.77 4.62
C TYR A 152 -5.22 16.21 4.15
N LEU A 153 -5.41 16.47 2.85
CA LEU A 153 -5.28 17.80 2.26
C LEU A 153 -6.37 18.77 2.72
N SER A 154 -7.55 18.27 3.12
CA SER A 154 -8.63 19.14 3.62
C SER A 154 -8.29 19.85 4.94
N GLY A 155 -7.32 19.31 5.68
CA GLY A 155 -6.87 19.85 6.98
C GLY A 155 -5.63 20.75 6.92
N VAL A 156 -5.07 21.01 5.74
CA VAL A 156 -3.82 21.79 5.59
C VAL A 156 -4.01 23.04 4.73
N GLU A 157 -3.34 24.13 5.10
CA GLU A 157 -3.43 25.41 4.37
C GLU A 157 -2.70 25.38 3.01
N ALA A 158 -1.63 24.60 2.91
CA ALA A 158 -0.87 24.40 1.68
C ALA A 158 -0.29 22.98 1.61
N PRO A 159 -0.32 22.32 0.43
CA PRO A 159 0.30 21.01 0.27
C PRO A 159 1.84 21.13 0.38
N PRO A 160 2.53 20.09 0.88
CA PRO A 160 3.99 20.10 1.03
C PRO A 160 4.74 19.82 -0.28
N VAL A 161 4.00 19.53 -1.36
CA VAL A 161 4.53 19.20 -2.69
C VAL A 161 3.80 19.99 -3.77
N ASP A 162 4.51 20.29 -4.85
CA ASP A 162 3.95 21.02 -6.00
C ASP A 162 2.91 20.21 -6.77
N ASP A 163 3.11 18.89 -6.89
CA ASP A 163 2.13 17.96 -7.48
C ASP A 163 1.54 17.06 -6.39
N PRO A 164 0.26 17.25 -6.00
CA PRO A 164 -0.42 16.41 -5.02
C PRO A 164 -0.45 14.92 -5.38
N ALA A 165 -0.28 14.54 -6.66
CA ALA A 165 -0.21 13.14 -7.04
C ALA A 165 1.01 12.42 -6.44
N GLU A 166 2.10 13.14 -6.14
CA GLU A 166 3.29 12.58 -5.50
C GLU A 166 3.02 12.14 -4.05
N LEU A 167 1.97 12.62 -3.39
CA LEU A 167 1.56 12.14 -2.07
C LEU A 167 1.09 10.68 -2.08
N LYS A 168 0.86 10.10 -3.27
CA LYS A 168 0.63 8.65 -3.41
C LYS A 168 1.89 7.84 -3.10
N ARG A 169 3.10 8.40 -3.25
CA ARG A 169 4.38 7.74 -2.98
C ARG A 169 4.54 7.32 -1.52
N PRO A 170 4.41 8.21 -0.52
CA PRO A 170 4.48 7.80 0.87
C PRO A 170 3.36 6.81 1.22
N TRP A 171 2.15 6.98 0.68
CA TRP A 171 1.08 6.00 0.88
C TRP A 171 1.47 4.61 0.36
N LEU A 172 2.02 4.52 -0.86
CA LEU A 172 2.48 3.25 -1.44
C LEU A 172 3.66 2.65 -0.66
N TYR A 173 4.57 3.48 -0.15
CA TYR A 173 5.67 3.01 0.69
C TYR A 173 5.12 2.22 1.88
N GLY A 174 4.17 2.81 2.63
CA GLY A 174 3.57 2.14 3.78
C GLY A 174 2.81 0.86 3.43
N PHE A 175 2.08 0.89 2.32
CA PHE A 175 1.43 -0.29 1.76
C PHE A 175 2.43 -1.43 1.49
N PHE A 176 3.58 -1.12 0.88
CA PHE A 176 4.62 -2.11 0.61
C PHE A 176 5.35 -2.57 1.87
N VAL A 177 5.49 -1.73 2.91
CA VAL A 177 6.06 -2.16 4.20
C VAL A 177 5.24 -3.32 4.78
N ARG A 178 3.91 -3.18 4.81
CA ARG A 178 3.02 -4.27 5.27
C ARG A 178 3.12 -5.51 4.38
N ALA A 179 3.19 -5.34 3.06
CA ALA A 179 3.34 -6.46 2.14
C ALA A 179 4.68 -7.22 2.33
N CYS A 180 5.75 -6.51 2.70
CA CYS A 180 7.04 -7.11 3.07
C CYS A 180 6.95 -7.89 4.38
N GLU A 181 6.31 -7.31 5.41
CA GLU A 181 6.08 -7.98 6.70
C GLU A 181 5.34 -9.33 6.52
N GLU A 182 4.27 -9.34 5.74
CA GLU A 182 3.49 -10.54 5.41
C GLU A 182 4.35 -11.62 4.74
N SER A 183 5.21 -11.20 3.81
CA SER A 183 6.07 -12.10 3.04
C SER A 183 7.18 -12.72 3.89
N LEU A 184 7.78 -11.94 4.78
CA LEU A 184 8.79 -12.42 5.73
C LEU A 184 8.19 -13.38 6.76
N ALA A 185 7.00 -13.07 7.29
CA ALA A 185 6.30 -13.94 8.23
C ALA A 185 5.92 -15.29 7.60
N ALA A 186 5.46 -15.28 6.35
CA ALA A 186 5.16 -16.51 5.61
C ALA A 186 6.42 -17.35 5.32
N GLY A 187 7.54 -16.70 4.97
CA GLY A 187 8.82 -17.39 4.78
C GLY A 187 9.34 -18.05 6.06
N ALA A 188 9.24 -17.36 7.20
CA ALA A 188 9.63 -17.90 8.50
C ALA A 188 8.76 -19.10 8.93
N ALA A 189 7.44 -19.05 8.66
CA ALA A 189 6.53 -20.16 8.94
C ALA A 189 6.84 -21.41 8.11
N LEU A 190 7.37 -21.25 6.89
CA LEU A 190 7.76 -22.35 6.01
C LEU A 190 9.17 -22.91 6.30
N GLY A 191 10.04 -22.15 6.96
CA GLY A 191 11.39 -22.57 7.35
C GLY A 191 11.50 -23.23 8.73
N GLY A 192 10.38 -23.43 9.43
CA GLY A 192 10.33 -23.99 10.79
C GLY A 192 10.11 -25.51 10.88
N GLU A 193 10.23 -26.24 9.77
CA GLU A 193 10.06 -27.71 9.70
C GLU A 193 11.38 -28.45 9.32
N GLU A 194 12.55 -27.96 9.74
CA GLU A 194 13.82 -28.71 9.66
C GLU A 194 14.20 -29.41 10.97
#